data_AF-A0A432TJU1-F1
#
_entry.id   AF-A0A432TJU1-F1
#
_cell.length_a   1.000
_cell.length_b   1.000
_cell.length_c   1.000
_cell.angle_alpha   90.00
_cell.angle_beta   90.00
_cell.angle_gamma   90.00
#
_symmetry.space_group_name_H-M   'P 1'
#
loop_
_entity.id
_entity.type
_entity.pdbx_description
1 polymer ?
#
loop_
_entity_poly.entity_id
_entity_poly.type
_entity_poly.pdbx_seq_one_letter_code
_entity_poly.pdbx_strand_id
1 'polypeptide(L)'
;MFANESGPIKEVHAFWLAGMSCDGCSIAAVGAKNPSVEQLIHQQIPGLPKIILHHPVLAVEAGHRFMEPYYKAVRGELGATYVV
;
A
#
# COMPACT_ATOMS: atom_id res chain seq x y z
N MET A 1 13.65 -3.26 19.11
CA MET A 1 13.99 -1.98 18.48
C MET A 1 14.05 -2.24 16.98
N PHE A 2 12.98 -1.89 16.26
CA PHE A 2 12.89 -2.00 14.80
C PHE A 2 12.38 -0.65 14.27
N ALA A 3 12.96 -0.19 13.17
CA ALA A 3 12.89 1.19 12.73
C ALA A 3 11.57 1.57 12.04
N ASN A 4 10.59 2.03 12.82
CA ASN A 4 9.87 3.29 12.53
C ASN A 4 10.60 4.51 13.14
N GLU A 5 11.79 4.26 13.72
CA GLU A 5 12.69 5.23 14.34
C GLU A 5 13.26 6.17 13.25
N SER A 6 12.80 7.43 13.29
CA SER A 6 13.37 8.65 12.67
C SER A 6 13.44 8.87 11.14
N GLY A 7 12.71 8.17 10.28
CA GLY A 7 12.38 8.70 8.94
C GLY A 7 11.35 9.85 9.02
N PRO A 8 11.40 10.91 8.18
CA PRO A 8 10.41 12.00 8.18
C PRO A 8 9.01 11.52 7.74
N ILE A 9 8.96 10.44 6.95
CA ILE A 9 7.73 9.83 6.47
C ILE A 9 7.42 8.63 7.37
N LYS A 10 6.27 8.66 8.04
CA LYS A 10 5.82 7.61 8.97
C LYS A 10 4.87 6.60 8.34
N GLU A 11 4.08 7.04 7.38
CA GLU A 11 3.06 6.24 6.70
C GLU A 11 3.02 6.62 5.21
N VAL A 12 2.88 5.60 4.36
CA VAL A 12 2.72 5.73 2.91
C VAL A 12 1.51 4.91 2.48
N HIS A 13 0.60 5.54 1.75
CA HIS A 13 -0.48 4.87 1.04
C HIS A 13 0.01 4.48 -0.36
N ALA A 14 0.09 3.18 -0.64
CA ALA A 14 0.42 2.68 -1.97
C ALA A 14 -0.86 2.34 -2.72
N PHE A 15 -1.22 3.14 -3.71
CA PHE A 15 -2.43 2.99 -4.51
C PHE A 15 -2.15 2.13 -5.75
N TRP A 16 -2.72 0.92 -5.82
CA TRP A 16 -2.54 0.05 -6.97
C TRP A 16 -3.72 0.19 -7.94
N LEU A 17 -3.48 0.82 -9.08
CA LEU A 17 -4.50 1.04 -10.10
C LEU A 17 -4.52 -0.09 -11.13
N ALA A 18 -5.60 -0.85 -11.16
CA ALA A 18 -5.89 -1.81 -12.22
C ALA A 18 -6.85 -1.20 -13.26
N GLY A 19 -6.40 -1.10 -14.51
CA GLY A 19 -7.19 -0.61 -15.65
C GLY A 19 -7.53 -1.74 -16.63
N MET A 20 -7.02 -1.67 -17.86
CA MET A 20 -7.01 -2.80 -18.81
C MET A 20 -5.95 -3.84 -18.39
N SER A 21 -6.16 -4.44 -17.22
CA SER A 21 -5.23 -5.34 -16.55
C SER A 21 -5.69 -6.79 -16.65
N CYS A 22 -4.73 -7.73 -16.66
CA CYS A 22 -4.97 -9.15 -16.39
C CYS A 22 -4.60 -9.55 -14.96
N ASP A 23 -4.17 -8.58 -14.14
CA ASP A 23 -3.69 -8.71 -12.76
C ASP A 23 -2.52 -9.69 -12.56
N GLY A 24 -1.83 -10.05 -13.65
CA GLY A 24 -0.63 -10.89 -13.59
C GLY A 24 0.51 -10.28 -12.78
N CYS A 25 0.65 -8.94 -12.79
CA CYS A 25 1.62 -8.23 -11.95
C CYS A 25 1.30 -8.38 -10.47
N SER A 26 0.01 -8.39 -10.11
CA SER A 26 -0.43 -8.65 -8.75
C SER A 26 -0.02 -10.04 -8.31
N ILE A 27 -0.35 -11.07 -9.11
CA ILE A 27 0.03 -12.46 -8.84
C ILE A 27 1.54 -12.61 -8.69
N ALA A 28 2.32 -11.99 -9.57
CA ALA A 28 3.78 -12.00 -9.49
C ALA A 28 4.29 -11.34 -8.20
N ALA A 29 3.73 -10.19 -7.82
CA ALA A 29 4.12 -9.46 -6.62
C ALA A 29 3.84 -10.27 -5.33
N VAL A 30 2.67 -10.90 -5.19
CA VAL A 30 2.37 -11.73 -4.01
C VAL A 30 3.25 -12.99 -3.95
N GLY A 31 3.78 -13.43 -5.10
CA GLY A 31 4.77 -14.51 -5.19
C GLY A 31 6.16 -14.15 -4.66
N ALA A 32 6.47 -12.85 -4.44
CA ALA A 32 7.79 -12.41 -4.01
C ALA A 32 8.17 -12.96 -2.63
N LYS A 33 9.46 -13.26 -2.46
CA LYS A 33 10.02 -13.81 -1.21
C LYS A 33 11.13 -12.96 -0.59
N ASN A 34 11.66 -11.95 -1.30
CA ASN A 34 12.80 -11.16 -0.86
C ASN A 34 12.70 -9.69 -1.33
N PRO A 35 11.94 -8.83 -0.63
CA PRO A 35 11.02 -9.16 0.47
C PRO A 35 9.68 -9.72 -0.03
N SER A 36 8.89 -10.32 0.87
CA SER A 36 7.50 -10.68 0.59
C SER A 36 6.53 -9.51 0.79
N VAL A 37 5.34 -9.59 0.19
CA VAL A 37 4.29 -8.57 0.37
C VAL A 37 3.80 -8.54 1.81
N GLU A 38 3.70 -9.70 2.46
CA GLU A 38 3.30 -9.82 3.87
C GLU A 38 4.31 -9.13 4.78
N GLN A 39 5.61 -9.27 4.53
CA GLN A 39 6.65 -8.58 5.30
C GLN A 39 6.54 -7.06 5.18
N LEU A 40 6.16 -6.55 4.00
CA LEU A 40 5.94 -5.12 3.75
C LEU A 40 4.73 -4.60 4.55
N ILE A 41 3.56 -5.22 4.41
CA ILE A 41 2.32 -4.75 5.05
C ILE A 41 2.29 -4.97 6.56
N HIS A 42 3.00 -5.99 7.07
CA HIS A 42 3.16 -6.24 8.51
C HIS A 42 4.34 -5.48 9.13
N GLN A 43 4.99 -4.58 8.39
CA GLN A 43 6.09 -3.75 8.88
C GLN A 43 7.25 -4.55 9.47
N GLN A 44 7.57 -5.70 8.87
CA GLN A 44 8.65 -6.59 9.34
C GLN A 44 10.02 -6.19 8.80
N ILE A 45 10.07 -5.22 7.88
CA ILE A 45 11.29 -4.73 7.25
C ILE A 45 11.76 -3.47 7.97
N PRO A 46 12.94 -3.47 8.62
CA PRO A 46 13.44 -2.31 9.32
C PRO A 46 13.70 -1.12 8.37
N GLY A 47 13.30 0.08 8.80
CA GLY A 47 13.61 1.33 8.11
C GLY A 47 12.59 1.74 7.06
N LEU A 48 11.54 0.94 6.84
CA LEU A 48 10.42 1.31 5.99
C LEU A 48 9.30 2.01 6.78
N PRO A 49 8.62 3.00 6.19
CA PRO A 49 7.39 3.55 6.75
C PRO A 49 6.30 2.47 6.82
N LYS A 50 5.24 2.74 7.58
CA LYS A 50 4.03 1.93 7.51
C LYS A 50 3.46 2.00 6.09
N ILE A 51 3.24 0.85 5.46
CA ILE A 51 2.68 0.78 4.11
C ILE A 51 1.21 0.40 4.22
N ILE A 52 0.32 1.28 3.77
CA ILE A 52 -1.10 0.99 3.57
C ILE A 52 -1.30 0.65 2.09
N LEU A 53 -1.41 -0.63 1.79
CA LEU A 53 -1.56 -1.12 0.42
C LEU A 53 -3.04 -1.10 0.01
N HIS A 54 -3.41 -0.24 -0.93
CA HIS A 54 -4.72 -0.20 -1.55
C HIS A 54 -4.68 -1.02 -2.83
N HIS A 55 -4.86 -2.33 -2.72
CA HIS A 55 -4.77 -3.25 -3.86
C HIS A 55 -6.11 -3.94 -4.12
N PRO A 56 -6.72 -3.82 -5.32
CA PRO A 56 -8.10 -4.27 -5.57
C PRO A 56 -8.31 -5.78 -5.37
N VAL A 57 -7.27 -6.59 -5.55
CA VAL A 57 -7.31 -8.05 -5.31
C VAL A 57 -7.05 -8.44 -3.84
N LEU A 58 -6.32 -7.62 -3.07
CA LEU A 58 -5.87 -7.99 -1.71
C LEU A 58 -6.60 -7.24 -0.60
N ALA A 59 -7.29 -6.14 -0.92
CA ALA A 59 -8.05 -5.37 0.05
C ALA A 59 -9.20 -6.19 0.63
N VAL A 60 -9.47 -5.99 1.92
CA VAL A 60 -10.63 -6.60 2.59
C VAL A 60 -11.90 -5.83 2.23
N GLU A 61 -11.79 -4.52 2.11
CA GLU A 61 -12.86 -3.61 1.73
C GLU A 61 -13.11 -3.61 0.22
N ALA A 62 -14.36 -3.38 -0.16
CA ALA A 62 -14.79 -3.26 -1.55
C ALA A 62 -15.70 -2.03 -1.76
N GLY A 63 -15.91 -1.66 -3.03
CA GLY A 63 -16.84 -0.60 -3.42
C GLY A 63 -16.46 0.75 -2.81
N HIS A 64 -17.45 1.46 -2.25
CA HIS A 64 -17.25 2.82 -1.73
C HIS A 64 -16.17 2.89 -0.65
N ARG A 65 -16.12 1.90 0.26
CA ARG A 65 -15.13 1.88 1.35
C ARG A 65 -13.70 1.72 0.84
N PHE A 66 -13.51 0.90 -0.20
CA PHE A 66 -12.22 0.78 -0.89
C PHE A 66 -11.83 2.08 -1.60
N MET A 67 -12.79 2.76 -2.21
CA MET A 67 -12.54 3.97 -3.01
C MET A 67 -12.36 5.25 -2.18
N GLU A 68 -12.85 5.31 -0.95
CA GLU A 68 -12.74 6.48 -0.07
C GLU A 68 -11.31 7.07 0.02
N PRO A 69 -10.25 6.28 0.30
CA PRO A 69 -8.89 6.81 0.36
C PRO A 69 -8.39 7.35 -1.00
N TYR A 70 -8.82 6.77 -2.12
CA TYR A 70 -8.50 7.32 -3.46
C TYR A 70 -9.11 8.71 -3.64
N TYR A 71 -10.38 8.88 -3.27
CA TYR A 71 -11.04 10.19 -3.36
C TYR A 71 -10.43 11.22 -2.41
N LYS A 72 -10.00 10.80 -1.22
CA LYS A 72 -9.25 11.68 -0.30
C LYS A 72 -7.89 12.09 -0.89
N ALA A 73 -7.18 11.18 -1.55
CA ALA A 73 -5.89 11.47 -2.19
C ALA A 73 -6.04 12.53 -3.28
N VAL A 74 -7.02 12.37 -4.19
CA VAL A 74 -7.28 13.32 -5.28
C VAL A 74 -7.69 14.70 -4.75
N ARG A 75 -8.44 14.76 -3.64
CA ARG A 75 -8.85 16.02 -3.01
C ARG A 75 -7.77 16.67 -2.14
N GLY A 76 -6.62 16.02 -1.94
CA GLY A 76 -5.58 16.49 -1.02
C GLY A 76 -5.95 16.34 0.47
N GLU A 77 -6.97 15.54 0.78
CA GLU A 77 -7.51 15.33 2.14
C GLU A 77 -6.97 14.06 2.82
N LEU A 78 -6.08 13.31 2.15
CA LEU A 78 -5.57 12.04 2.68
C LEU A 78 -4.75 12.21 3.97
N GLY A 79 -4.07 13.35 4.13
CA GLY A 79 -3.27 13.65 5.32
C GLY A 79 -1.99 12.83 5.47
N ALA A 80 -1.65 11.99 4.50
CA ALA A 80 -0.47 11.13 4.49
C ALA A 80 0.22 11.15 3.11
N THR A 81 1.49 10.72 3.09
CA THR A 81 2.22 10.53 1.83
C THR A 81 1.60 9.38 1.05
N TYR A 82 1.55 9.48 -0.27
CA TYR A 82 1.08 8.39 -1.11
C TYR A 82 1.91 8.25 -2.39
N VAL A 83 1.85 7.05 -2.96
CA VAL A 83 2.39 6.69 -4.26
C VAL A 83 1.32 5.95 -5.06
N VAL A 84 1.45 5.98 -6.38
CA VAL A 84 0.55 5.34 -7.35
C VAL A 84 1.36 4.40 -8.22
#